data_AF-A0A8J7N7J8-F1
#
_entry.id   AF-A0A8J7N7J8-F1
#
_cell.length_a   1.000
_cell.length_b   1.000
_cell.length_c   1.000
_cell.angle_alpha   90.00
_cell.angle_beta   90.00
_cell.angle_gamma   90.00
#
_symmetry.space_group_name_H-M   'P 1'
#
loop_
_entity.id
_entity.type
_entity.pdbx_description
1 polymer ?
#
loop_
_entity_poly.entity_id
_entity_poly.type
_entity_poly.pdbx_seq_one_letter_code
_entity_poly.pdbx_strand_id
1 'polypeptide(L)'
;MTHRYREIAFTDAVKAVQEELGSAAMNAEQASRGAEYDRLGEAEVVFLSGRDSFYLASLSETGWPYVQHRGGPKGFVRVLDEATIGWAEFAGNRQYVTTGNLRGSDRVSLFFM
;
A
#
# COMPACT_ATOMS: atom_id res chain seq x y z
N MET A 1 12.03 3.39 1.64
CA MET A 1 10.62 3.85 1.51
C MET A 1 10.56 4.85 0.39
N THR A 2 9.67 4.67 -0.59
CA THR A 2 9.60 5.56 -1.76
C THR A 2 9.25 6.99 -1.38
N HIS A 3 9.56 7.94 -2.27
CA HIS A 3 9.29 9.36 -2.04
C HIS A 3 7.79 9.63 -1.86
N ARG A 4 6.91 9.01 -2.66
CA ARG A 4 5.48 9.33 -2.59
C ARG A 4 4.73 8.67 -1.45
N TYR A 5 5.18 7.52 -0.96
CA TYR A 5 4.65 7.01 0.30
C TYR A 5 4.82 8.04 1.43
N ARG A 6 5.95 8.76 1.46
CA ARG A 6 6.18 9.80 2.46
C ARG A 6 5.28 11.01 2.28
N GLU A 7 5.12 11.50 1.05
CA GLU A 7 4.20 12.61 0.75
C GLU A 7 2.77 12.33 1.21
N ILE A 8 2.33 11.07 1.08
CA ILE A 8 0.98 10.65 1.45
C ILE A 8 0.84 10.44 2.96
N ALA A 9 1.80 9.72 3.59
CA ALA A 9 1.64 9.22 4.96
C ALA A 9 2.26 10.10 6.04
N PHE A 10 3.27 10.94 5.73
CA PHE A 10 4.00 11.74 6.71
C PHE A 10 3.48 13.18 6.69
N THR A 11 2.21 13.34 7.06
CA THR A 11 1.55 14.65 7.19
C THR A 11 2.15 15.46 8.34
N ASP A 12 1.84 16.76 8.40
CA ASP A 12 2.34 17.62 9.48
C ASP A 12 1.87 17.15 10.86
N ALA A 13 0.64 16.62 10.96
CA ALA A 13 0.15 16.01 12.19
C ALA A 13 0.97 14.76 12.60
N VAL A 14 1.33 13.91 11.64
CA VAL A 14 2.19 12.73 11.91
C VAL A 14 3.58 13.17 12.34
N LYS A 15 4.16 14.19 11.71
CA LYS A 15 5.47 14.75 12.08
C LYS A 15 5.45 15.34 13.49
N ALA A 16 4.40 16.09 13.85
CA ALA A 16 4.24 16.64 15.19
C ALA A 16 4.24 15.52 16.26
N VAL A 17 3.53 14.41 16.01
CA VAL A 17 3.55 13.24 16.89
C VAL A 17 4.93 12.58 16.92
N GLN A 18 5.64 12.52 15.79
CA GLN A 18 7.01 11.99 15.76
C GLN A 18 7.99 12.83 16.59
N GLU A 19 7.81 14.15 16.62
CA GLU A 19 8.57 15.05 17.49
C GLU A 19 8.24 14.83 18.96
N GLU A 20 6.94 14.81 19.29
CA GLU A 20 6.44 14.56 20.66
C GLU A 20 6.97 13.25 21.24
N LEU A 21 6.98 12.19 20.43
CA LEU A 21 7.40 10.85 20.84
C LEU A 21 8.89 10.57 20.57
N GLY A 22 9.67 11.57 20.16
CA GLY A 22 11.14 11.46 20.00
C GLY A 22 11.62 10.58 18.85
N SER A 23 10.79 10.32 17.85
CA SER A 23 11.13 9.51 16.66
C SER A 23 11.49 10.32 15.41
N ALA A 24 11.39 11.66 15.47
CA ALA A 24 11.61 12.55 14.32
C ALA A 24 13.00 12.39 13.68
N ALA A 25 14.07 12.32 14.48
CA ALA A 25 15.45 12.20 13.97
C ALA A 25 15.67 10.89 13.17
N MET A 26 15.18 9.76 13.69
CA MET A 26 15.25 8.46 13.00
C MET A 26 14.47 8.48 11.68
N ASN A 27 13.28 9.09 11.67
CA ASN A 27 12.47 9.21 10.46
C ASN A 27 13.10 10.13 9.41
N ALA A 28 13.79 11.19 9.83
CA ALA A 28 14.52 12.11 8.95
C ALA A 28 15.75 11.42 8.33
N GLU A 29 16.52 10.65 9.09
CA GLU A 29 17.64 9.86 8.56
C GLU A 29 17.17 8.84 7.52
N GLN A 30 16.06 8.15 7.78
CA GLN A 30 15.48 7.24 6.80
C GLN A 30 14.94 7.97 5.55
N ALA A 31 14.70 9.28 5.61
CA ALA A 31 14.24 10.08 4.47
C ALA A 31 15.38 10.52 3.57
N SER A 32 16.56 10.78 4.13
CA SER A 32 17.75 11.19 3.38
C SER A 32 18.45 10.02 2.68
N ARG A 33 18.16 8.78 3.09
CA ARG A 33 18.57 7.57 2.37
C ARG A 33 17.80 7.49 1.04
N GLY A 34 18.37 8.15 0.03
CA GLY A 34 17.83 8.35 -1.32
C GLY A 34 16.91 7.22 -1.76
N ALA A 35 15.61 7.48 -1.66
CA ALA A 35 14.64 6.63 -2.29
C ALA A 35 14.58 7.02 -3.77
N GLU A 36 14.92 6.10 -4.66
CA GLU A 36 14.60 6.27 -6.07
C GLU A 36 13.07 6.45 -6.24
N TYR A 37 12.71 7.04 -7.39
CA TYR A 37 11.33 7.20 -7.86
C TYR A 37 10.50 5.93 -7.62
N ASP A 38 9.18 6.08 -7.41
CA ASP A 38 8.21 5.01 -7.11
C ASP A 38 8.23 3.85 -8.14
N ARG A 39 9.27 3.02 -8.08
CA ARG A 39 9.53 1.92 -8.99
C ARG A 39 9.79 0.66 -8.18
N LEU A 40 9.23 -0.44 -8.67
CA LEU A 40 9.39 -1.78 -8.13
C LEU A 40 10.73 -2.32 -8.61
N GLY A 41 11.70 -2.40 -7.70
CA GLY A 41 13.00 -3.02 -7.95
C GLY A 41 12.94 -4.53 -7.88
N GLU A 42 14.07 -5.18 -8.12
CA GLU A 42 14.17 -6.64 -8.11
C GLU A 42 13.73 -7.23 -6.75
N ALA A 43 14.10 -6.58 -5.64
CA ALA A 43 13.71 -7.02 -4.30
C ALA A 43 12.19 -6.98 -4.10
N GLU A 44 11.52 -5.90 -4.51
CA GLU A 44 10.06 -5.77 -4.45
C GLU A 44 9.37 -6.80 -5.33
N VAL A 45 9.88 -7.02 -6.56
CA VAL A 45 9.33 -8.01 -7.50
C VAL A 45 9.39 -9.42 -6.90
N VAL A 46 10.55 -9.81 -6.36
CA VAL A 46 10.75 -11.12 -5.72
C VAL A 46 9.83 -11.27 -4.51
N PHE A 47 9.73 -10.22 -3.68
CA PHE A 47 8.87 -10.22 -2.50
C PHE A 47 7.39 -10.41 -2.88
N LEU A 48 6.87 -9.57 -3.77
CA LEU A 48 5.46 -9.57 -4.21
C LEU A 48 5.08 -10.87 -4.91
N SER A 49 5.94 -11.36 -5.82
CA SER A 49 5.69 -12.62 -6.56
C SER A 49 5.64 -13.84 -5.66
N GLY A 50 6.21 -13.74 -4.45
CA GLY A 50 6.17 -14.79 -3.44
C GLY A 50 4.90 -14.81 -2.58
N ARG A 51 4.04 -13.79 -2.66
CA ARG A 51 2.86 -13.68 -1.78
C ARG A 51 1.69 -14.54 -2.24
N ASP A 52 0.96 -15.07 -1.28
CA ASP A 52 -0.32 -15.78 -1.42
C ASP A 52 -1.48 -15.02 -0.74
N SER A 53 -1.18 -13.93 -0.05
CA SER A 53 -2.17 -13.06 0.58
C SER A 53 -1.68 -11.63 0.78
N PHE A 54 -2.61 -10.70 0.95
CA PHE A 54 -2.37 -9.31 1.39
C PHE A 54 -3.65 -8.68 1.95
N TYR A 55 -3.52 -7.54 2.62
CA TYR A 55 -4.65 -6.71 3.05
C TYR A 55 -4.77 -5.48 2.15
N LEU A 56 -6.01 -5.13 1.81
CA LEU A 56 -6.34 -3.94 1.02
C LEU A 56 -7.25 -3.04 1.83
N ALA A 57 -6.83 -1.79 2.02
CA ALA A 57 -7.66 -0.69 2.49
C ALA A 57 -8.18 0.14 1.31
N SER A 58 -9.45 0.50 1.35
CA SER A 58 -10.14 1.37 0.38
C SER A 58 -10.98 2.41 1.12
N LEU A 59 -11.31 3.51 0.46
CA LEU A 59 -12.13 4.58 1.05
C LEU A 59 -13.57 4.50 0.51
N SER A 60 -14.54 4.39 1.41
CA SER A 60 -15.95 4.48 1.03
C SER A 60 -16.36 5.92 0.71
N GLU A 61 -17.46 6.10 -0.03
CA GLU A 61 -18.03 7.42 -0.34
C GLU A 61 -18.46 8.20 0.91
N THR A 62 -18.71 7.51 2.03
CA THR A 62 -19.04 8.12 3.32
C THR A 62 -17.81 8.54 4.12
N GLY A 63 -16.60 8.38 3.56
CA GLY A 63 -15.34 8.73 4.20
C GLY A 63 -14.82 7.69 5.20
N TRP A 64 -15.54 6.58 5.41
CA TRP A 64 -15.07 5.49 6.27
C TRP A 64 -14.03 4.62 5.54
N PRO A 65 -12.90 4.27 6.21
CA PRO A 65 -11.97 3.29 5.67
C PRO A 65 -12.59 1.88 5.73
N TYR A 66 -12.29 1.07 4.72
CA TYR A 66 -12.68 -0.33 4.66
C TYR A 66 -11.47 -1.21 4.36
N VAL A 67 -11.22 -2.21 5.19
CA VAL A 67 -10.09 -3.15 5.04
C VAL A 67 -10.61 -4.56 4.77
N GLN A 68 -9.99 -5.25 3.81
CA GLN A 68 -10.30 -6.64 3.51
C GLN A 68 -9.03 -7.43 3.17
N HIS A 69 -9.01 -8.69 3.60
CA HIS A 69 -8.01 -9.66 3.19
C HIS A 69 -8.26 -10.16 1.76
N ARG A 70 -7.20 -10.29 0.96
CA ARG A 70 -7.17 -10.89 -0.37
C ARG A 70 -6.23 -12.08 -0.35
N GLY A 71 -6.73 -13.25 -0.75
CA GLY A 71 -5.94 -14.49 -0.80
C GLY A 71 -6.05 -15.17 -2.16
N GLY A 72 -4.98 -15.85 -2.55
CA GLY A 72 -4.89 -16.63 -3.79
C GLY A 72 -3.73 -17.61 -3.74
N PRO A 73 -3.52 -18.42 -4.80
CA PRO A 73 -2.32 -19.25 -4.89
C PRO A 73 -1.06 -18.38 -4.91
N LYS A 74 0.08 -18.94 -4.47
CA LYS A 74 1.37 -18.24 -4.52
C LYS A 74 1.62 -17.64 -5.91
N GLY A 75 1.93 -16.35 -5.94
CA GLY A 75 2.14 -15.59 -7.17
C GLY A 75 0.85 -15.06 -7.81
N PHE A 76 -0.32 -15.15 -7.17
CA PHE A 76 -1.52 -14.50 -7.73
C PHE A 76 -1.37 -12.99 -7.88
N VAL A 77 -0.44 -12.38 -7.13
CA VAL A 77 0.04 -11.01 -7.32
C VAL A 77 1.17 -11.03 -8.37
N ARG A 78 1.01 -10.23 -9.42
CA ARG A 78 1.96 -10.07 -10.51
C ARG A 78 2.45 -8.64 -10.56
N VAL A 79 3.75 -8.46 -10.77
CA VAL A 79 4.29 -7.18 -11.22
C VAL A 79 4.14 -7.13 -12.74
N LEU A 80 3.44 -6.12 -13.24
CA LEU A 80 3.16 -5.94 -14.67
C LEU A 80 4.20 -5.03 -15.33
N ASP A 81 4.67 -4.03 -14.61
CA ASP A 81 5.77 -3.14 -15.00
C ASP A 81 6.39 -2.48 -13.75
N GLU A 82 7.33 -1.56 -13.94
CA GLU A 82 8.04 -0.89 -12.84
C GLU A 82 7.13 -0.14 -11.87
N ALA A 83 5.89 0.22 -12.21
CA ALA A 83 4.97 0.97 -11.35
C ALA A 83 3.60 0.30 -11.14
N THR A 84 3.38 -0.87 -11.75
CA THR A 84 2.07 -1.50 -11.81
C THR A 84 2.13 -2.93 -11.31
N ILE A 85 1.22 -3.25 -10.38
CA ILE A 85 0.93 -4.63 -9.96
C ILE A 85 -0.51 -4.98 -10.29
N GLY A 86 -0.78 -6.26 -10.51
CA GLY A 86 -2.11 -6.79 -10.72
C GLY A 86 -2.31 -8.09 -9.95
N TRP A 87 -3.56 -8.40 -9.64
CA TRP A 87 -3.94 -9.69 -9.07
C TRP A 87 -5.28 -10.13 -9.63
N ALA A 88 -5.52 -11.44 -9.63
CA ALA A 88 -6.84 -11.96 -9.94
C ALA A 88 -7.77 -11.80 -8.73
N GLU A 89 -9.00 -11.35 -8.99
CA GLU A 89 -10.08 -11.42 -7.99
C GLU A 89 -10.72 -12.80 -8.01
N PHE A 90 -10.49 -13.57 -6.95
CA PHE A 90 -11.12 -14.86 -6.76
C PHE A 90 -12.54 -14.67 -6.22
N ALA A 91 -13.44 -15.60 -6.54
CA ALA A 91 -14.81 -15.56 -6.06
C ALA A 91 -14.83 -15.63 -4.51
N GLY A 92 -15.01 -14.47 -3.88
CA GLY A 92 -15.16 -14.34 -2.43
C GLY A 92 -16.62 -14.34 -1.99
N ASN A 93 -16.91 -13.62 -0.90
CA ASN A 93 -18.26 -13.47 -0.34
C ASN A 93 -19.23 -12.62 -1.22
N ARG A 94 -18.77 -12.15 -2.40
CA ARG A 94 -19.54 -11.34 -3.37
C ARG A 94 -20.14 -10.05 -2.81
N GLN A 95 -19.55 -9.46 -1.76
CA GLN A 95 -20.01 -8.17 -1.25
C GLN A 95 -19.58 -6.97 -2.12
N TYR A 96 -18.52 -7.14 -2.93
CA TYR A 96 -18.01 -6.12 -3.87
C TYR A 96 -17.72 -4.74 -3.26
N VAL A 97 -17.53 -4.64 -1.93
CA VAL A 97 -17.34 -3.36 -1.23
C VAL A 97 -16.14 -2.59 -1.77
N THR A 98 -14.96 -3.21 -1.84
CA THR A 98 -13.77 -2.59 -2.44
C THR A 98 -14.02 -2.16 -3.89
N THR A 99 -14.63 -3.03 -4.72
CA THR A 99 -14.92 -2.72 -6.12
C THR A 99 -15.86 -1.52 -6.25
N GLY A 100 -16.85 -1.41 -5.36
CA GLY A 100 -17.73 -0.25 -5.27
C GLY A 100 -16.98 1.02 -4.84
N ASN A 101 -16.20 0.94 -3.77
CA ASN A 101 -15.37 2.05 -3.28
C ASN A 101 -14.43 2.60 -4.36
N LEU A 102 -13.82 1.71 -5.15
CA LEU A 102 -12.91 2.07 -6.25
C LEU A 102 -13.57 2.85 -7.40
N ARG A 103 -14.91 2.87 -7.49
CA ARG A 103 -15.62 3.73 -8.45
C ARG A 103 -15.69 5.19 -8.00
N GLY A 104 -15.64 5.45 -6.69
CA GLY A 104 -15.66 6.81 -6.13
C GLY A 104 -14.26 7.35 -5.82
N SER A 105 -13.34 6.48 -5.40
CA SER A 105 -11.96 6.83 -5.06
C SER A 105 -11.01 5.73 -5.52
N ASP A 106 -10.03 6.07 -6.35
CA ASP A 106 -8.98 5.18 -6.82
C ASP A 106 -7.85 4.95 -5.80
N ARG A 107 -7.96 5.56 -4.61
CA ARG A 107 -6.95 5.49 -3.55
C ARG A 107 -7.10 4.22 -2.72
N VAL A 108 -6.01 3.47 -2.61
CA VAL A 108 -5.90 2.28 -1.79
C VAL A 108 -4.60 2.27 -0.98
N SER A 109 -4.59 1.50 0.11
CA SER A 109 -3.37 1.07 0.78
C SER A 109 -3.29 -0.45 0.76
N LEU A 110 -2.15 -0.98 0.34
CA LEU A 110 -1.91 -2.42 0.26
C LEU A 110 -0.84 -2.81 1.28
N PHE A 111 -1.12 -3.86 2.04
CA PHE A 111 -0.22 -4.37 3.06
C PHE A 111 0.09 -5.84 2.81
N PHE A 112 1.33 -6.09 2.38
CA PHE A 112 1.88 -7.41 2.09
C PHE A 112 2.79 -7.83 3.26
N MET A 113 2.68 -9.08 3.72
CA MET A 113 3.55 -9.69 4.74
C MET A 113 4.34 -10.84 4.16
#